data_AF-V4A133-F1
#
_entry.id   AF-V4A133-F1
#
_cell.length_a   1.000
_cell.length_b   1.000
_cell.length_c   1.000
_cell.angle_alpha   90.00
_cell.angle_beta   90.00
_cell.angle_gamma   90.00
#
_symmetry.space_group_name_H-M   'P 1'
#
loop_
_entity.id
_entity.type
_entity.pdbx_description
1 polymer ?
#
loop_
_entity_poly.entity_id
_entity_poly.type
_entity_poly.pdbx_seq_one_letter_code
_entity_poly.pdbx_strand_id
1 'polypeptide(L)'
;SVLCCLNSRYNKNLFYTSTGSTIIALNPFTAVDYLYTDHNIHSYHTVAQGKQPHIYEISERCYNNIILELGRINQCIIVSGESGAGKTVSAKHLLRYLTKVSNVESINNKTKTGDIIQNKILDSNPILEAFGNAATPRNSNSSRFGKFIQLQFNRCGVIQGGSIQTYLLEKTRIVHQNSGECNFHIFYQTSKKYSFEWNFQSYEGVFFNSFTPYEHGKILETITAMTDIGMTQTQQTNIFQLLKAILYLGNVDFTPSDDDSTNMSCNLGKFSMDQAASLLGIEYSDDLEKVFLYRNIQSSKRRSVFIKPVSIVEAKTRRDCLAMLLFSRLFEWIVSYINNVIESEEFYSTIGLLDIYGFEIFESNSLEQLCINYANEKIQQLYVSHFMKDLQKEYEIERIEWSNINYTDNQHCLDTLEGTHSIFGLLNEEVYLNRKCNIKILTERILDIGGNKQAPVIKKPSKFSSDPSFVVQHYAGEVRYSVDQLVNKNKDNIPVELIRLLKTSSNNYILELFSNYQLMDSPGKKKKTVLSKFKSSLDELMSTLQQSDVHYIRCIKPNSSNLAGIFDRRYVIQQLRASGIIETVEICKQGYSSRFVLIY
;
A
#
# COMPACT_ATOMS: atom_id res chain seq x y z
N SER A 1 -9.12 30.87 -13.98
CA SER A 1 -8.09 29.82 -13.84
C SER A 1 -8.63 28.69 -12.98
N VAL A 2 -8.10 27.47 -13.13
CA VAL A 2 -8.50 26.26 -12.36
C VAL A 2 -8.43 26.52 -10.85
N LEU A 3 -7.31 27.08 -10.38
CA LEU A 3 -7.10 27.39 -8.96
C LEU A 3 -8.16 28.33 -8.36
N CYS A 4 -8.55 29.40 -9.08
CA CYS A 4 -9.58 30.32 -8.62
C CYS A 4 -10.96 29.66 -8.53
N CYS A 5 -11.28 28.76 -9.48
CA CYS A 5 -12.52 27.98 -9.45
C CYS A 5 -12.55 27.07 -8.22
N LEU A 6 -11.49 26.28 -8.01
CA LEU A 6 -11.36 25.39 -6.86
C LEU A 6 -11.45 26.14 -5.53
N ASN A 7 -10.75 27.27 -5.40
CA ASN A 7 -10.80 28.11 -4.19
C ASN A 7 -12.21 28.67 -3.94
N SER A 8 -12.89 29.16 -4.99
CA SER A 8 -14.26 29.69 -4.89
C SER A 8 -15.27 28.61 -4.49
N ARG A 9 -15.14 27.41 -5.06
CA ARG A 9 -15.98 26.25 -4.71
C ARG A 9 -15.72 25.77 -3.28
N TYR A 10 -14.45 25.66 -2.88
CA TYR A 10 -14.07 25.28 -1.52
C TYR A 10 -14.64 26.25 -0.47
N ASN A 11 -14.57 27.56 -0.72
CA ASN A 11 -15.17 28.58 0.15
C ASN A 11 -16.71 28.51 0.25
N LYS A 12 -17.37 27.80 -0.67
CA LYS A 12 -18.82 27.54 -0.67
C LYS A 12 -19.16 26.12 -0.17
N ASN A 13 -18.20 25.41 0.43
CA ASN A 13 -18.34 24.00 0.85
C ASN A 13 -18.70 23.05 -0.30
N LEU A 14 -18.18 23.35 -1.51
CA LEU A 14 -18.30 22.50 -2.69
C LEU A 14 -16.95 21.84 -2.98
N PHE A 15 -16.81 20.58 -2.58
CA PHE A 15 -15.51 19.89 -2.53
C PHE A 15 -15.14 19.12 -3.81
N TYR A 16 -16.09 18.93 -4.71
CA TYR A 16 -15.89 18.21 -5.97
C TYR A 16 -15.94 19.13 -7.17
N THR A 17 -15.12 18.90 -8.19
CA THR A 17 -15.14 19.66 -9.44
C THR A 17 -14.81 18.75 -10.61
N SER A 18 -15.65 18.75 -11.66
CA SER A 18 -15.38 18.00 -12.88
C SER A 18 -14.36 18.73 -13.77
N THR A 19 -13.44 17.97 -14.34
CA THR A 19 -12.45 18.43 -15.32
C THR A 19 -12.39 17.41 -16.46
N GLY A 20 -13.26 17.59 -17.45
CA GLY A 20 -13.47 16.59 -18.50
C GLY A 20 -14.03 15.29 -17.90
N SER A 21 -13.38 14.16 -18.19
CA SER A 21 -13.75 12.85 -17.65
C SER A 21 -13.26 12.58 -16.22
N THR A 22 -12.42 13.46 -15.66
CA THR A 22 -11.80 13.34 -14.32
C THR A 22 -12.56 14.16 -13.28
N ILE A 23 -12.62 13.67 -12.03
CA ILE A 23 -13.12 14.44 -10.87
C ILE A 23 -11.95 14.88 -9.98
N ILE A 24 -11.92 16.17 -9.61
CA ILE A 24 -11.07 16.70 -8.54
C ILE A 24 -11.86 16.63 -7.23
N ALA A 25 -11.28 16.03 -6.20
CA ALA A 25 -11.84 15.92 -4.86
C ALA A 25 -10.94 16.67 -3.86
N LEU A 26 -11.40 17.78 -3.30
CA LEU A 26 -10.69 18.52 -2.26
C LEU A 26 -11.04 17.97 -0.87
N ASN A 27 -10.04 17.65 -0.06
CA ASN A 27 -10.28 17.17 1.29
C ASN A 27 -10.91 18.28 2.16
N PRO A 28 -12.12 18.12 2.71
CA PRO A 28 -12.73 19.12 3.58
C PRO A 28 -12.08 19.22 4.97
N PHE A 29 -11.38 18.17 5.44
CA PHE A 29 -10.92 18.00 6.82
C PHE A 29 -12.01 18.09 7.90
N THR A 30 -13.28 18.02 7.49
CA THR A 30 -14.46 17.92 8.34
C THR A 30 -15.38 16.82 7.83
N ALA A 31 -16.22 16.28 8.71
CA ALA A 31 -17.28 15.36 8.31
C ALA A 31 -18.24 16.06 7.32
N VAL A 32 -18.57 15.38 6.23
CA VAL A 32 -19.47 15.87 5.17
C VAL A 32 -20.48 14.78 4.81
N ASP A 33 -21.02 14.11 5.82
CA ASP A 33 -21.90 12.93 5.67
C ASP A 33 -23.15 13.21 4.82
N TYR A 34 -23.60 14.46 4.81
CA TYR A 34 -24.71 14.94 3.98
C TYR A 34 -24.47 14.73 2.47
N LEU A 35 -23.20 14.63 2.02
CA LEU A 35 -22.87 14.35 0.62
C LEU A 35 -23.02 12.86 0.27
N TYR A 36 -22.96 11.96 1.25
CA TYR A 36 -22.86 10.51 1.04
C TYR A 36 -24.07 9.75 1.61
N THR A 37 -25.24 10.37 1.57
CA THR A 37 -26.50 9.77 2.00
C THR A 37 -27.01 8.74 0.97
N ASP A 38 -27.83 7.79 1.43
CA ASP A 38 -28.51 6.85 0.52
C ASP A 38 -29.42 7.58 -0.49
N HIS A 39 -29.96 8.74 -0.10
CA HIS A 39 -30.71 9.61 -1.00
C HIS A 39 -29.84 10.11 -2.16
N ASN A 40 -28.62 10.57 -1.88
CA ASN A 40 -27.72 10.99 -2.95
C ASN A 40 -27.34 9.81 -3.85
N ILE A 41 -27.03 8.63 -3.30
CA ILE A 41 -26.76 7.43 -4.11
C ILE A 41 -27.92 7.18 -5.09
N HIS A 42 -29.15 7.11 -4.58
CA HIS A 42 -30.34 6.88 -5.40
C HIS A 42 -30.58 8.01 -6.42
N SER A 43 -30.35 9.26 -6.01
CA SER A 43 -30.40 10.40 -6.91
C SER A 43 -29.44 10.16 -8.07
N TYR A 44 -28.12 10.04 -7.82
CA TYR A 44 -27.06 9.80 -8.82
C TYR A 44 -27.38 8.66 -9.79
N HIS A 45 -27.98 7.58 -9.32
CA HIS A 45 -28.37 6.44 -10.15
C HIS A 45 -29.58 6.70 -11.07
N THR A 46 -30.56 7.50 -10.65
CA THR A 46 -31.85 7.66 -11.37
C THR A 46 -31.90 8.83 -12.37
N VAL A 47 -31.08 9.87 -12.19
CA VAL A 47 -31.17 11.10 -12.98
C VAL A 47 -29.84 11.43 -13.66
N ALA A 48 -29.75 11.33 -14.98
CA ALA A 48 -28.47 11.54 -15.67
C ALA A 48 -28.00 13.01 -15.76
N GLN A 49 -28.91 14.00 -15.72
CA GLN A 49 -28.59 15.40 -16.05
C GLN A 49 -28.73 16.38 -14.88
N GLY A 50 -27.95 17.46 -14.93
CA GLY A 50 -28.10 18.65 -14.07
C GLY A 50 -27.54 18.53 -12.64
N LYS A 51 -26.80 17.47 -12.33
CA LYS A 51 -26.23 17.27 -10.98
C LYS A 51 -24.95 18.05 -10.76
N GLN A 52 -24.68 18.34 -9.49
CA GLN A 52 -23.38 18.86 -9.10
C GLN A 52 -22.30 17.79 -9.30
N PRO A 53 -21.05 18.17 -9.59
CA PRO A 53 -19.93 17.23 -9.62
C PRO A 53 -19.84 16.40 -8.34
N HIS A 54 -19.66 15.09 -8.47
CA HIS A 54 -19.49 14.17 -7.35
C HIS A 54 -18.77 12.89 -7.79
N ILE A 55 -18.11 12.20 -6.87
CA ILE A 55 -17.44 10.91 -7.18
C ILE A 55 -18.40 9.82 -7.65
N TYR A 56 -19.69 9.92 -7.29
CA TYR A 56 -20.75 9.00 -7.73
C TYR A 56 -21.03 9.09 -9.22
N GLU A 57 -20.71 10.21 -9.87
CA GLU A 57 -20.79 10.33 -11.32
C GLU A 57 -19.83 9.32 -12.00
N ILE A 58 -18.64 9.12 -11.43
CA ILE A 58 -17.67 8.15 -11.94
C ILE A 58 -18.16 6.71 -11.71
N SER A 59 -18.65 6.40 -10.50
CA SER A 59 -19.21 5.08 -10.22
C SER A 59 -20.39 4.74 -11.14
N GLU A 60 -21.31 5.68 -11.34
CA GLU A 60 -22.47 5.50 -12.21
C GLU A 60 -22.05 5.29 -13.67
N ARG A 61 -21.05 6.03 -14.15
CA ARG A 61 -20.50 5.85 -15.49
C ARG A 61 -19.89 4.47 -15.67
N CYS A 62 -19.03 4.03 -14.74
CA CYS A 62 -18.46 2.68 -14.77
C CYS A 62 -19.54 1.60 -14.74
N TYR A 63 -20.56 1.78 -13.89
CA TYR A 63 -21.67 0.85 -13.77
C TYR A 63 -22.51 0.76 -15.06
N ASN A 64 -22.82 1.90 -15.68
CA ASN A 64 -23.53 1.93 -16.96
C ASN A 64 -22.69 1.34 -18.10
N ASN A 65 -21.37 1.56 -18.11
CA ASN A 65 -20.49 0.97 -19.12
C ASN A 65 -20.51 -0.57 -19.09
N ILE A 66 -20.60 -1.19 -17.91
CA ILE A 66 -20.69 -2.66 -17.80
C ILE A 66 -22.10 -3.19 -18.14
N ILE A 67 -23.17 -2.42 -17.86
CA ILE A 67 -24.56 -2.83 -18.13
C ILE A 67 -24.95 -2.65 -19.60
N LEU A 68 -24.50 -1.57 -20.24
CA LEU A 68 -24.85 -1.26 -21.62
C LEU A 68 -24.13 -2.17 -22.64
N GLU A 69 -23.26 -3.07 -22.16
CA GLU A 69 -22.56 -4.09 -22.95
C GLU A 69 -21.77 -3.55 -24.15
N LEU A 70 -21.38 -2.27 -24.12
CA LEU A 70 -20.59 -1.64 -25.19
C LEU A 70 -19.16 -2.18 -25.18
N GLY A 71 -18.94 -3.34 -25.81
CA GLY A 71 -17.61 -3.90 -26.10
C GLY A 71 -17.00 -4.83 -25.04
N ARG A 72 -17.72 -5.17 -23.96
CA ARG A 72 -17.25 -6.03 -22.85
C ARG A 72 -15.87 -5.61 -22.30
N ILE A 73 -15.74 -4.34 -21.91
CA ILE A 73 -14.50 -3.79 -21.36
C ILE A 73 -14.64 -3.64 -19.85
N ASN A 74 -13.72 -4.23 -19.09
CA ASN A 74 -13.65 -4.05 -17.63
C ASN A 74 -13.39 -2.59 -17.29
N GLN A 75 -13.89 -2.11 -16.16
CA GLN A 75 -13.71 -0.73 -15.75
C GLN A 75 -12.73 -0.66 -14.59
N CYS A 76 -12.00 0.45 -14.46
CA CYS A 76 -11.18 0.71 -13.29
C CYS A 76 -11.28 2.16 -12.86
N ILE A 77 -11.41 2.42 -11.57
CA ILE A 77 -11.37 3.75 -10.97
C ILE A 77 -10.06 3.88 -10.19
N ILE A 78 -9.20 4.80 -10.63
CA ILE A 78 -7.94 5.14 -9.95
C ILE A 78 -8.15 6.37 -9.08
N VAL A 79 -8.00 6.19 -7.76
CA VAL A 79 -8.03 7.29 -6.80
C VAL A 79 -6.59 7.66 -6.43
N SER A 80 -6.18 8.87 -6.75
CA SER A 80 -4.78 9.32 -6.61
C SER A 80 -4.67 10.65 -5.87
N GLY A 81 -3.49 10.94 -5.32
CA GLY A 81 -3.22 12.14 -4.53
C GLY A 81 -2.21 11.90 -3.42
N GLU A 82 -1.69 12.97 -2.81
CA GLU A 82 -0.73 12.88 -1.71
C GLU A 82 -1.30 12.18 -0.46
N SER A 83 -0.44 11.79 0.48
CA SER A 83 -0.89 11.23 1.77
C SER A 83 -1.80 12.22 2.52
N GLY A 84 -2.96 11.73 2.98
CA GLY A 84 -3.99 12.57 3.63
C GLY A 84 -4.88 13.37 2.68
N ALA A 85 -4.79 13.20 1.36
CA ALA A 85 -5.65 13.90 0.39
C ALA A 85 -7.10 13.40 0.32
N GLY A 86 -7.43 12.25 0.94
CA GLY A 86 -8.80 11.69 0.97
C GLY A 86 -9.04 10.49 0.04
N LYS A 87 -7.96 9.82 -0.44
CA LYS A 87 -8.05 8.66 -1.34
C LYS A 87 -8.90 7.52 -0.78
N THR A 88 -8.53 6.99 0.39
CA THR A 88 -9.23 5.87 1.05
C THR A 88 -10.69 6.19 1.38
N VAL A 89 -10.99 7.42 1.80
CA VAL A 89 -12.38 7.86 2.05
C VAL A 89 -13.18 7.87 0.75
N SER A 90 -12.59 8.40 -0.33
CA SER A 90 -13.23 8.40 -1.65
C SER A 90 -13.45 6.97 -2.16
N ALA A 91 -12.46 6.08 -2.05
CA ALA A 91 -12.57 4.66 -2.40
C ALA A 91 -13.69 3.95 -1.61
N LYS A 92 -13.83 4.23 -0.30
CA LYS A 92 -14.92 3.70 0.54
C LYS A 92 -16.29 4.14 0.05
N HIS A 93 -16.46 5.40 -0.33
CA HIS A 93 -17.73 5.91 -0.84
C HIS A 93 -18.05 5.38 -2.25
N LEU A 94 -17.06 5.25 -3.14
CA LEU A 94 -17.22 4.60 -4.44
C LEU A 94 -17.68 3.15 -4.28
N LEU A 95 -17.04 2.41 -3.37
CA LEU A 95 -17.38 1.03 -3.07
C LEU A 95 -18.82 0.92 -2.56
N ARG A 96 -19.21 1.77 -1.59
CA ARG A 96 -20.58 1.83 -1.06
C ARG A 96 -21.62 2.15 -2.14
N TYR A 97 -21.28 3.02 -3.10
CA TYR A 97 -22.17 3.31 -4.22
C TYR A 97 -22.41 2.07 -5.08
N LEU A 98 -21.33 1.43 -5.53
CA LEU A 98 -21.38 0.27 -6.42
C LEU A 98 -22.11 -0.92 -5.79
N THR A 99 -21.89 -1.17 -4.49
CA THR A 99 -22.63 -2.21 -3.77
C THR A 99 -24.12 -1.85 -3.68
N LYS A 100 -24.46 -0.64 -3.22
CA LYS A 100 -25.85 -0.23 -3.05
C LYS A 100 -26.65 -0.26 -4.35
N VAL A 101 -26.08 0.22 -5.46
CA VAL A 101 -26.75 0.25 -6.76
C VAL A 101 -26.95 -1.16 -7.30
N SER A 102 -25.94 -2.02 -7.20
CA SER A 102 -26.05 -3.43 -7.58
C SER A 102 -27.16 -4.17 -6.80
N ASN A 103 -27.38 -3.79 -5.54
CA ASN A 103 -28.43 -4.35 -4.70
C ASN A 103 -29.86 -3.97 -5.10
N VAL A 104 -30.07 -2.77 -5.64
CA VAL A 104 -31.39 -2.36 -6.16
C VAL A 104 -31.83 -3.31 -7.29
N GLU A 105 -30.90 -3.70 -8.16
CA GLU A 105 -31.15 -4.67 -9.23
C GLU A 105 -31.34 -6.10 -8.70
N SER A 106 -30.66 -6.47 -7.60
CA SER A 106 -30.86 -7.76 -6.93
C SER A 106 -32.27 -7.91 -6.33
N ILE A 107 -32.82 -6.84 -5.71
CA ILE A 107 -34.16 -6.84 -5.13
C ILE A 107 -35.23 -7.02 -6.20
N ASN A 108 -35.06 -6.37 -7.36
CA ASN A 108 -35.92 -6.58 -8.52
C ASN A 108 -35.87 -8.04 -9.02
N ASN A 109 -34.74 -8.73 -8.83
CA ASN A 109 -34.49 -10.10 -9.29
C ASN A 109 -34.59 -11.20 -8.19
N LYS A 110 -35.03 -10.89 -6.96
CA LYS A 110 -35.25 -11.82 -5.83
C LYS A 110 -34.04 -12.68 -5.40
N THR A 111 -32.80 -12.20 -5.54
CA THR A 111 -31.59 -12.96 -5.13
C THR A 111 -31.06 -12.57 -3.74
N LYS A 112 -31.34 -13.37 -2.71
CA LYS A 112 -30.86 -13.12 -1.31
C LYS A 112 -29.33 -13.26 -1.12
N THR A 113 -28.62 -13.91 -2.03
CA THR A 113 -27.18 -14.17 -1.93
C THR A 113 -26.31 -12.94 -2.20
N GLY A 114 -26.79 -11.99 -3.02
CA GLY A 114 -26.08 -10.75 -3.34
C GLY A 114 -25.90 -9.79 -2.15
N ASP A 115 -26.87 -9.75 -1.24
CA ASP A 115 -26.80 -8.91 -0.03
C ASP A 115 -25.66 -9.33 0.89
N ILE A 116 -25.42 -10.64 1.00
CA ILE A 116 -24.41 -11.20 1.90
C ILE A 116 -23.00 -10.88 1.38
N ILE A 117 -22.76 -11.03 0.08
CA ILE A 117 -21.42 -10.82 -0.49
C ILE A 117 -21.00 -9.35 -0.43
N GLN A 118 -21.93 -8.44 -0.68
CA GLN A 118 -21.66 -7.00 -0.66
C GLN A 118 -21.30 -6.49 0.73
N ASN A 119 -22.00 -6.96 1.77
CA ASN A 119 -21.67 -6.62 3.16
C ASN A 119 -20.27 -7.12 3.51
N LYS A 120 -19.93 -8.37 3.16
CA LYS A 120 -18.59 -8.92 3.40
C LYS A 120 -17.47 -8.13 2.72
N ILE A 121 -17.71 -7.63 1.50
CA ILE A 121 -16.76 -6.75 0.81
C ILE A 121 -16.57 -5.43 1.59
N LEU A 122 -17.64 -4.85 2.11
CA LEU A 122 -17.55 -3.63 2.93
C LEU A 122 -16.84 -3.88 4.27
N ASP A 123 -17.16 -4.99 4.94
CA ASP A 123 -16.60 -5.41 6.23
C ASP A 123 -15.12 -5.83 6.14
N SER A 124 -14.60 -6.10 4.94
CA SER A 124 -13.16 -6.29 4.74
C SER A 124 -12.33 -5.03 5.08
N ASN A 125 -12.91 -3.82 4.93
CA ASN A 125 -12.14 -2.59 5.07
C ASN A 125 -11.69 -2.31 6.52
N PRO A 126 -12.55 -2.36 7.56
CA PRO A 126 -12.10 -2.18 8.94
C PRO A 126 -10.98 -3.13 9.34
N ILE A 127 -11.00 -4.38 8.85
CA ILE A 127 -9.94 -5.37 9.10
C ILE A 127 -8.64 -4.90 8.43
N LEU A 128 -8.67 -4.61 7.14
CA LEU A 128 -7.47 -4.20 6.39
C LEU A 128 -6.90 -2.86 6.91
N GLU A 129 -7.75 -1.92 7.34
CA GLU A 129 -7.31 -0.68 7.97
C GLU A 129 -6.66 -0.93 9.34
N ALA A 130 -7.21 -1.82 10.17
CA ALA A 130 -6.61 -2.13 11.46
C ALA A 130 -5.20 -2.74 11.33
N PHE A 131 -5.00 -3.65 10.37
CA PHE A 131 -3.72 -4.34 10.18
C PHE A 131 -2.76 -3.66 9.20
N GLY A 132 -3.24 -2.74 8.37
CA GLY A 132 -2.46 -2.15 7.28
C GLY A 132 -2.32 -0.63 7.36
N ASN A 133 -3.04 0.05 8.25
CA ASN A 133 -2.92 1.49 8.43
C ASN A 133 -2.23 1.84 9.75
N ALA A 134 -1.63 3.02 9.77
CA ALA A 134 -0.97 3.58 10.95
C ALA A 134 -1.12 5.10 10.99
N ALA A 135 -1.00 5.67 12.18
CA ALA A 135 -0.98 7.11 12.37
C ALA A 135 0.41 7.69 12.03
N THR A 136 0.41 8.79 11.27
CA THR A 136 1.57 9.59 10.92
C THR A 136 1.27 11.07 11.18
N PRO A 137 2.29 11.96 11.27
CA PRO A 137 2.04 13.40 11.40
C PRO A 137 1.18 13.98 10.27
N ARG A 138 1.18 13.35 9.08
CA ARG A 138 0.41 13.82 7.91
C ARG A 138 -1.01 13.28 7.84
N ASN A 139 -1.26 12.11 8.40
CA ASN A 139 -2.54 11.40 8.31
C ASN A 139 -2.67 10.42 9.49
N SER A 140 -3.73 10.57 10.29
CA SER A 140 -4.02 9.68 11.43
C SER A 140 -4.40 8.26 11.01
N ASN A 141 -4.84 8.07 9.76
CA ASN A 141 -5.19 6.77 9.20
C ASN A 141 -4.48 6.55 7.86
N SER A 142 -3.14 6.58 7.88
CA SER A 142 -2.33 6.40 6.67
C SER A 142 -2.26 4.93 6.28
N SER A 143 -2.75 4.60 5.08
CA SER A 143 -2.52 3.30 4.46
C SER A 143 -1.02 3.07 4.26
N ARG A 144 -0.50 1.96 4.79
CA ARG A 144 0.91 1.53 4.66
C ARG A 144 1.05 0.30 3.76
N PHE A 145 0.07 0.11 2.89
CA PHE A 145 0.03 -0.84 1.79
C PHE A 145 -0.87 -0.25 0.69
N GLY A 146 -0.66 -0.67 -0.56
CA GLY A 146 -1.57 -0.38 -1.66
C GLY A 146 -2.64 -1.47 -1.78
N LYS A 147 -3.84 -1.10 -2.22
CA LYS A 147 -4.97 -2.01 -2.35
C LYS A 147 -5.65 -1.85 -3.70
N PHE A 148 -5.90 -2.95 -4.39
CA PHE A 148 -6.76 -3.02 -5.56
C PHE A 148 -7.95 -3.92 -5.23
N ILE A 149 -9.15 -3.35 -5.16
CA ILE A 149 -10.40 -4.09 -4.95
C ILE A 149 -11.06 -4.28 -6.31
N GLN A 150 -11.30 -5.50 -6.72
CA GLN A 150 -12.05 -5.81 -7.93
C GLN A 150 -13.44 -6.31 -7.54
N LEU A 151 -14.48 -5.64 -8.02
CA LEU A 151 -15.86 -6.11 -7.90
C LEU A 151 -16.21 -6.94 -9.14
N GLN A 152 -16.79 -8.12 -8.94
CA GLN A 152 -17.14 -9.07 -9.99
C GLN A 152 -18.66 -9.04 -10.21
N PHE A 153 -19.10 -8.74 -11.44
CA PHE A 153 -20.51 -8.57 -11.79
C PHE A 153 -20.99 -9.65 -12.75
N ASN A 154 -22.26 -10.04 -12.63
CA ASN A 154 -22.96 -10.79 -13.67
C ASN A 154 -23.44 -9.88 -14.81
N ARG A 155 -24.06 -10.47 -15.83
CA ARG A 155 -24.63 -9.74 -16.98
C ARG A 155 -25.73 -8.74 -16.61
N CYS A 156 -26.40 -8.95 -15.49
CA CYS A 156 -27.48 -8.07 -15.02
C CYS A 156 -26.98 -6.93 -14.12
N GLY A 157 -25.66 -6.74 -13.97
CA GLY A 157 -25.10 -5.72 -13.07
C GLY A 157 -25.16 -6.09 -11.58
N VAL A 158 -25.43 -7.34 -11.24
CA VAL A 158 -25.42 -7.82 -9.84
C VAL A 158 -24.02 -8.32 -9.46
N ILE A 159 -23.51 -7.86 -8.32
CA ILE A 159 -22.23 -8.31 -7.76
C ILE A 159 -22.36 -9.77 -7.34
N GLN A 160 -21.51 -10.63 -7.92
CA GLN A 160 -21.39 -12.05 -7.59
C GLN A 160 -20.24 -12.32 -6.63
N GLY A 161 -19.22 -11.46 -6.62
CA GLY A 161 -18.03 -11.63 -5.80
C GLY A 161 -17.09 -10.43 -5.88
N GLY A 162 -15.89 -10.62 -5.37
CA GLY A 162 -14.81 -9.67 -5.52
C GLY A 162 -13.45 -10.29 -5.22
N SER A 163 -12.40 -9.51 -5.43
CA SER A 163 -11.05 -9.88 -5.02
C SER A 163 -10.30 -8.65 -4.53
N ILE A 164 -9.35 -8.87 -3.62
CA ILE A 164 -8.50 -7.84 -3.03
C ILE A 164 -7.05 -8.24 -3.25
N GLN A 165 -6.34 -7.43 -4.02
CA GLN A 165 -4.88 -7.53 -4.17
C GLN A 165 -4.22 -6.45 -3.32
N THR A 166 -3.16 -6.81 -2.60
CA THR A 166 -2.39 -5.88 -1.77
C THR A 166 -0.96 -5.75 -2.25
N TYR A 167 -0.38 -4.56 -2.10
CA TYR A 167 0.95 -4.23 -2.61
C TYR A 167 1.79 -3.58 -1.51
N LEU A 168 2.99 -4.11 -1.29
CA LEU A 168 4.05 -3.53 -0.46
C LEU A 168 3.56 -3.08 0.94
N LEU A 169 3.23 -4.04 1.81
CA LEU A 169 3.07 -3.76 3.23
C LEU A 169 4.38 -3.23 3.81
N GLU A 170 4.35 -2.08 4.49
CA GLU A 170 5.49 -1.49 5.18
C GLU A 170 5.83 -2.23 6.47
N LYS A 171 6.25 -3.49 6.37
CA LYS A 171 6.54 -4.35 7.53
C LYS A 171 7.62 -3.79 8.47
N THR A 172 8.53 -2.94 7.99
CA THR A 172 9.55 -2.29 8.84
C THR A 172 8.93 -1.43 9.92
N ARG A 173 7.69 -0.93 9.72
CA ARG A 173 6.90 -0.21 10.72
C ARG A 173 6.67 -1.01 12.00
N ILE A 174 6.71 -2.34 11.96
CA ILE A 174 6.49 -3.17 13.15
C ILE A 174 7.58 -2.93 14.19
N VAL A 175 8.82 -2.77 13.72
CA VAL A 175 10.02 -2.75 14.57
C VAL A 175 10.64 -1.37 14.69
N HIS A 176 10.27 -0.44 13.81
CA HIS A 176 10.78 0.93 13.80
C HIS A 176 9.72 1.91 13.28
N GLN A 177 9.49 3.02 13.98
CA GLN A 177 8.65 4.13 13.54
C GLN A 177 9.40 5.45 13.69
N ASN A 178 9.19 6.40 12.78
CA ASN A 178 9.80 7.73 12.92
C ASN A 178 9.17 8.50 14.10
N SER A 179 9.84 9.57 14.54
CA SER A 179 9.31 10.45 15.56
C SER A 179 7.92 10.98 15.18
N GLY A 180 6.95 10.84 16.09
CA GLY A 180 5.56 11.25 15.87
C GLY A 180 4.71 10.28 15.04
N GLU A 181 5.25 9.12 14.66
CA GLU A 181 4.50 8.03 14.03
C GLU A 181 4.16 6.91 15.01
N CYS A 182 3.11 6.16 14.67
CA CYS A 182 2.67 4.98 15.39
C CYS A 182 2.94 3.70 14.57
N ASN A 183 2.90 2.57 15.27
CA ASN A 183 2.80 1.24 14.64
C ASN A 183 1.40 1.05 13.99
N PHE A 184 1.11 -0.13 13.45
CA PHE A 184 -0.22 -0.46 12.93
C PHE A 184 -1.30 -0.36 14.00
N HIS A 185 -2.48 0.12 13.61
CA HIS A 185 -3.60 0.41 14.52
C HIS A 185 -3.97 -0.78 15.41
N ILE A 186 -3.91 -2.00 14.89
CA ILE A 186 -4.29 -3.22 15.59
C ILE A 186 -3.50 -3.43 16.90
N PHE A 187 -2.23 -3.01 16.96
CA PHE A 187 -1.44 -3.11 18.18
C PHE A 187 -1.96 -2.17 19.27
N TYR A 188 -2.46 -0.99 18.90
CA TYR A 188 -3.02 -0.03 19.85
C TYR A 188 -4.45 -0.36 20.24
N GLN A 189 -5.27 -0.79 19.28
CA GLN A 189 -6.65 -1.23 19.50
C GLN A 189 -6.73 -2.38 20.53
N THR A 190 -5.68 -3.20 20.61
CA THR A 190 -5.57 -4.33 21.55
C THR A 190 -5.00 -3.94 22.92
N SER A 191 -4.39 -2.75 23.10
CA SER A 191 -3.37 -2.53 24.14
C SER A 191 -3.79 -2.09 25.56
N LYS A 192 -5.00 -1.59 25.87
CA LYS A 192 -5.32 -1.25 27.31
C LYS A 192 -6.76 -0.92 27.70
N LYS A 193 -7.71 -0.72 26.78
CA LYS A 193 -9.04 -0.16 27.13
C LYS A 193 -10.26 -1.02 26.78
N TYR A 194 -10.07 -2.09 25.99
CA TYR A 194 -11.19 -2.82 25.39
C TYR A 194 -10.98 -4.35 25.26
N SER A 195 -9.86 -4.90 25.78
CA SER A 195 -9.44 -6.28 25.53
C SER A 195 -9.31 -7.08 26.84
N PHE A 196 -10.42 -7.22 27.57
CA PHE A 196 -10.47 -8.08 28.76
C PHE A 196 -10.37 -9.57 28.38
N GLU A 197 -10.84 -9.93 27.18
CA GLU A 197 -10.85 -11.33 26.69
C GLU A 197 -9.45 -11.86 26.34
N TRP A 198 -8.55 -11.02 25.81
CA TRP A 198 -7.23 -11.47 25.31
C TRP A 198 -6.06 -11.17 26.26
N ASN A 199 -6.33 -10.59 27.44
CA ASN A 199 -5.33 -10.27 28.47
C ASN A 199 -4.08 -9.56 27.90
N PHE A 200 -4.28 -8.55 27.05
CA PHE A 200 -3.18 -7.65 26.68
C PHE A 200 -2.89 -6.75 27.89
N GLN A 201 -1.75 -6.98 28.55
CA GLN A 201 -1.22 -6.04 29.53
C GLN A 201 -0.79 -4.76 28.83
N SER A 202 -0.62 -3.70 29.60
CA SER A 202 -0.01 -2.49 29.11
C SER A 202 1.35 -2.75 28.52
N TYR A 203 1.46 -2.60 27.21
CA TYR A 203 2.71 -2.81 26.53
C TYR A 203 3.54 -1.53 26.56
N GLU A 204 4.67 -1.58 27.25
CA GLU A 204 5.73 -0.58 27.22
C GLU A 204 6.97 -1.27 26.67
N GLY A 205 7.19 -1.16 25.37
CA GLY A 205 8.20 -1.96 24.68
C GLY A 205 8.69 -1.33 23.38
N VAL A 206 9.80 -1.83 22.83
CA VAL A 206 10.52 -1.20 21.71
C VAL A 206 9.68 -1.10 20.44
N PHE A 207 8.69 -1.97 20.28
CA PHE A 207 7.78 -1.97 19.12
C PHE A 207 6.57 -1.04 19.29
N PHE A 208 6.48 -0.29 20.38
CA PHE A 208 5.32 0.48 20.74
C PHE A 208 5.70 1.85 21.29
N ASN A 209 5.48 2.89 20.50
CA ASN A 209 5.66 4.25 20.96
C ASN A 209 4.59 4.64 21.98
N SER A 210 5.00 5.38 23.01
CA SER A 210 4.13 5.96 24.05
C SER A 210 3.16 7.01 23.48
N PHE A 211 3.40 7.49 22.26
CA PHE A 211 2.52 8.40 21.55
C PHE A 211 1.27 7.67 21.09
N THR A 212 0.14 7.96 21.74
CA THR A 212 -1.17 7.40 21.39
C THR A 212 -2.09 8.53 20.92
N PRO A 213 -2.37 8.64 19.61
CA PRO A 213 -3.41 9.54 19.12
C PRO A 213 -4.78 9.12 19.67
N TYR A 214 -5.66 10.09 19.85
CA TYR A 214 -6.96 9.99 20.54
C TYR A 214 -7.97 8.97 19.94
N GLU A 215 -7.73 8.42 18.73
CA GLU A 215 -8.71 7.64 17.95
C GLU A 215 -8.56 6.09 18.02
N HIS A 216 -7.68 5.52 18.85
CA HIS A 216 -7.37 4.07 18.79
C HIS A 216 -8.41 3.14 19.46
N GLY A 217 -9.67 3.57 19.60
CA GLY A 217 -10.76 2.85 20.26
C GLY A 217 -11.70 2.04 19.36
N LYS A 218 -11.23 1.58 18.19
CA LYS A 218 -12.06 0.92 17.17
C LYS A 218 -12.04 -0.61 17.19
N ILE A 219 -11.54 -1.23 18.26
CA ILE A 219 -11.43 -2.71 18.29
C ILE A 219 -12.78 -3.41 18.09
N LEU A 220 -13.88 -2.83 18.59
CA LEU A 220 -15.21 -3.39 18.40
C LEU A 220 -15.59 -3.40 16.91
N GLU A 221 -15.30 -2.32 16.17
CA GLU A 221 -15.51 -2.27 14.72
C GLU A 221 -14.72 -3.37 14.00
N THR A 222 -13.46 -3.59 14.41
CA THR A 222 -12.62 -4.66 13.85
C THR A 222 -13.12 -6.05 14.19
N ILE A 223 -13.51 -6.33 15.44
CA ILE A 223 -14.03 -7.65 15.87
C ILE A 223 -15.38 -7.94 15.21
N THR A 224 -16.28 -6.95 15.15
CA THR A 224 -17.56 -7.07 14.44
C THR A 224 -17.31 -7.39 12.97
N ALA A 225 -16.44 -6.65 12.29
CA ALA A 225 -16.08 -6.92 10.90
C ALA A 225 -15.47 -8.33 10.68
N MET A 226 -14.59 -8.79 11.59
CA MET A 226 -14.05 -10.16 11.56
C MET A 226 -15.16 -11.21 11.71
N THR A 227 -16.14 -10.95 12.56
CA THR A 227 -17.28 -11.85 12.78
C THR A 227 -18.21 -11.87 11.57
N ASP A 228 -18.54 -10.70 11.01
CA ASP A 228 -19.46 -10.53 9.90
C ASP A 228 -18.92 -11.15 8.59
N ILE A 229 -17.59 -11.10 8.39
CA ILE A 229 -16.96 -11.80 7.26
C ILE A 229 -16.94 -13.32 7.45
N GLY A 230 -17.07 -13.81 8.68
CA GLY A 230 -17.20 -15.22 9.02
C GLY A 230 -16.06 -15.82 9.84
N MET A 231 -15.13 -15.03 10.39
CA MET A 231 -14.04 -15.55 11.21
C MET A 231 -14.56 -16.09 12.54
N THR A 232 -14.24 -17.34 12.82
CA THR A 232 -14.61 -18.01 14.08
C THR A 232 -13.89 -17.37 15.27
N GLN A 233 -14.46 -17.49 16.48
CA GLN A 233 -13.81 -17.00 17.71
C GLN A 233 -12.40 -17.59 17.89
N THR A 234 -12.19 -18.85 17.51
CA THR A 234 -10.88 -19.50 17.55
C THR A 234 -9.88 -18.84 16.59
N GLN A 235 -10.29 -18.51 15.37
CA GLN A 235 -9.43 -17.79 14.42
C GLN A 235 -9.09 -16.38 14.93
N GLN A 236 -10.08 -15.66 15.47
CA GLN A 236 -9.86 -14.36 16.08
C GLN A 236 -8.86 -14.47 17.25
N THR A 237 -9.02 -15.48 18.11
CA THR A 237 -8.10 -15.80 19.21
C THR A 237 -6.67 -15.93 18.72
N ASN A 238 -6.46 -16.77 17.70
CA ASN A 238 -5.15 -17.09 17.18
C ASN A 238 -4.44 -15.85 16.61
N ILE A 239 -5.20 -14.99 15.91
CA ILE A 239 -4.71 -13.70 15.39
C ILE A 239 -4.23 -12.81 16.54
N PHE A 240 -5.05 -12.63 17.58
CA PHE A 240 -4.69 -11.79 18.73
C PHE A 240 -3.54 -12.37 19.55
N GLN A 241 -3.48 -13.69 19.74
CA GLN A 241 -2.34 -14.36 20.39
C GLN A 241 -1.04 -14.17 19.61
N LEU A 242 -1.07 -14.22 18.28
CA LEU A 242 0.11 -13.96 17.45
C LEU A 242 0.57 -12.50 17.56
N LEU A 243 -0.35 -11.54 17.57
CA LEU A 243 -0.01 -10.12 17.82
C LEU A 243 0.64 -9.94 19.19
N LYS A 244 0.13 -10.63 20.22
CA LYS A 244 0.72 -10.64 21.56
C LYS A 244 2.13 -11.23 21.56
N ALA A 245 2.37 -12.31 20.80
CA ALA A 245 3.70 -12.89 20.65
C ALA A 245 4.69 -11.90 20.01
N ILE A 246 4.26 -11.16 18.97
CA ILE A 246 5.06 -10.12 18.32
C ILE A 246 5.44 -9.00 19.30
N LEU A 247 4.50 -8.58 20.14
CA LEU A 247 4.78 -7.60 21.19
C LEU A 247 5.81 -8.13 22.19
N TYR A 248 5.64 -9.35 22.71
CA TYR A 248 6.64 -9.95 23.61
C TYR A 248 8.02 -10.06 22.96
N LEU A 249 8.10 -10.41 21.67
CA LEU A 249 9.38 -10.38 20.95
C LEU A 249 10.04 -8.99 21.01
N GLY A 250 9.29 -7.90 20.93
CA GLY A 250 9.82 -6.55 21.03
C GLY A 250 10.43 -6.18 22.39
N ASN A 251 10.11 -6.94 23.44
CA ASN A 251 10.66 -6.78 24.80
C ASN A 251 11.86 -7.67 25.09
N VAL A 252 12.27 -8.49 24.12
CA VAL A 252 13.50 -9.29 24.20
C VAL A 252 14.70 -8.38 23.91
N ASP A 253 15.61 -8.21 24.87
CA ASP A 253 16.89 -7.53 24.69
C ASP A 253 18.06 -8.49 24.90
N PHE A 254 19.22 -8.13 24.36
CA PHE A 254 20.41 -8.98 24.34
C PHE A 254 21.60 -8.27 24.98
N THR A 255 22.24 -8.92 25.95
CA THR A 255 23.40 -8.39 26.67
C THR A 255 24.60 -9.33 26.57
N PRO A 256 25.85 -8.81 26.62
CA PRO A 256 27.04 -9.65 26.78
C PRO A 256 26.89 -10.55 28.02
N SER A 257 27.37 -11.78 27.97
CA SER A 257 27.41 -12.64 29.15
C SER A 257 28.51 -12.20 30.12
N ASP A 258 28.28 -12.37 31.42
CA ASP A 258 29.23 -11.97 32.47
C ASP A 258 30.49 -12.86 32.51
N ASP A 259 30.38 -14.12 32.05
CA ASP A 259 31.46 -15.12 32.13
C ASP A 259 32.43 -15.10 30.94
N ASP A 260 32.01 -14.57 29.78
CA ASP A 260 32.86 -14.50 28.59
C ASP A 260 32.38 -13.42 27.61
N SER A 261 33.25 -12.47 27.27
CA SER A 261 32.90 -11.36 26.35
C SER A 261 32.52 -11.80 24.93
N THR A 262 32.76 -13.08 24.60
CA THR A 262 32.39 -13.70 23.33
C THR A 262 31.06 -14.46 23.38
N ASN A 263 30.52 -14.76 24.56
CA ASN A 263 29.23 -15.40 24.74
C ASN A 263 28.15 -14.36 25.09
N MET A 264 26.96 -14.55 24.55
CA MET A 264 25.84 -13.61 24.62
C MET A 264 24.67 -14.30 25.34
N SER A 265 23.86 -13.55 26.09
CA SER A 265 22.68 -14.08 26.78
C SER A 265 21.50 -13.13 26.70
N CYS A 266 20.28 -13.68 26.80
CA CYS A 266 19.05 -12.91 26.94
C CYS A 266 18.71 -12.68 28.43
N ASN A 267 19.60 -12.06 29.20
CA ASN A 267 19.36 -11.85 30.64
C ASN A 267 18.25 -10.80 30.90
N LEU A 268 18.13 -9.78 30.05
CA LEU A 268 17.06 -8.76 30.10
C LEU A 268 15.97 -9.11 29.08
N GLY A 269 14.98 -9.90 29.49
CA GLY A 269 13.84 -10.25 28.64
C GLY A 269 13.45 -11.72 28.59
N LYS A 270 14.06 -12.59 29.42
CA LYS A 270 13.74 -14.04 29.45
C LYS A 270 12.25 -14.31 29.64
N PHE A 271 11.56 -13.58 30.51
CA PHE A 271 10.09 -13.67 30.63
C PHE A 271 9.38 -13.41 29.29
N SER A 272 9.75 -12.35 28.58
CA SER A 272 9.13 -12.02 27.29
C SER A 272 9.48 -13.06 26.22
N MET A 273 10.70 -13.60 26.26
CA MET A 273 11.09 -14.71 25.39
C MET A 273 10.28 -15.98 25.65
N ASP A 274 10.07 -16.35 26.92
CA ASP A 274 9.26 -17.51 27.32
C ASP A 274 7.80 -17.34 26.91
N GLN A 275 7.24 -16.15 27.11
CA GLN A 275 5.88 -15.83 26.66
C GLN A 275 5.73 -15.88 25.13
N ALA A 276 6.70 -15.32 24.40
CA ALA A 276 6.71 -15.40 22.94
C ALA A 276 6.83 -16.84 22.45
N ALA A 277 7.75 -17.64 23.01
CA ALA A 277 7.92 -19.04 22.68
C ALA A 277 6.63 -19.85 22.93
N SER A 278 6.00 -19.66 24.09
CA SER A 278 4.74 -20.32 24.44
C SER A 278 3.61 -20.01 23.45
N LEU A 279 3.39 -18.73 23.12
CA LEU A 279 2.35 -18.32 22.16
C LEU A 279 2.62 -18.81 20.74
N LEU A 280 3.90 -18.88 20.36
CA LEU A 280 4.34 -19.43 19.07
C LEU A 280 4.36 -20.96 19.05
N GLY A 281 4.03 -21.65 20.15
CA GLY A 281 4.05 -23.12 20.24
C GLY A 281 5.46 -23.71 20.13
N ILE A 282 6.48 -23.00 20.60
CA ILE A 282 7.87 -23.49 20.63
C ILE A 282 8.09 -24.16 21.99
N GLU A 283 8.46 -25.44 21.98
CA GLU A 283 8.56 -26.30 23.18
C GLU A 283 9.59 -25.76 24.20
N TYR A 284 10.76 -25.33 23.73
CA TYR A 284 11.83 -24.78 24.56
C TYR A 284 12.17 -23.36 24.12
N SER A 285 12.03 -22.38 25.01
CA SER A 285 12.39 -20.98 24.71
C SER A 285 13.88 -20.81 24.39
N ASP A 286 14.73 -21.72 24.88
CA ASP A 286 16.15 -21.79 24.54
C ASP A 286 16.40 -22.06 23.06
N ASP A 287 15.48 -22.70 22.34
CA ASP A 287 15.63 -22.89 20.89
C ASP A 287 15.38 -21.59 20.13
N LEU A 288 14.43 -20.76 20.61
CA LEU A 288 14.23 -19.41 20.11
C LEU A 288 15.45 -18.53 20.42
N GLU A 289 15.99 -18.62 21.63
CA GLU A 289 17.22 -17.93 22.03
C GLU A 289 18.41 -18.31 21.14
N LYS A 290 18.61 -19.62 20.91
CA LYS A 290 19.69 -20.13 20.05
C LYS A 290 19.61 -19.57 18.64
N VAL A 291 18.42 -19.48 18.06
CA VAL A 291 18.24 -18.94 16.71
C VAL A 291 18.56 -17.44 16.63
N PHE A 292 18.34 -16.69 17.70
CA PHE A 292 18.76 -15.29 17.75
C PHE A 292 20.25 -15.11 17.96
N LEU A 293 20.87 -15.93 18.82
CA LEU A 293 22.26 -15.76 19.24
C LEU A 293 23.29 -16.48 18.36
N TYR A 294 22.86 -17.48 17.58
CA TYR A 294 23.77 -18.30 16.80
C TYR A 294 23.33 -18.47 15.35
N ARG A 295 24.30 -18.68 14.47
CA ARG A 295 24.06 -18.98 13.06
C ARG A 295 24.80 -20.21 12.61
N ASN A 296 24.18 -20.96 11.71
CA ASN A 296 24.77 -22.15 11.11
C ASN A 296 25.53 -21.76 9.84
N ILE A 297 26.84 -21.98 9.83
CA ILE A 297 27.70 -21.74 8.67
C ILE A 297 28.02 -23.09 8.03
N GLN A 298 27.44 -23.33 6.87
CA GLN A 298 27.79 -24.49 6.05
C GLN A 298 29.01 -24.14 5.18
N SER A 299 30.14 -24.81 5.45
CA SER A 299 31.35 -24.60 4.64
C SER A 299 31.21 -25.32 3.30
N SER A 300 31.26 -24.56 2.19
CA SER A 300 31.19 -25.09 0.81
C SER A 300 32.27 -26.15 0.53
N LYS A 301 33.37 -26.15 1.28
CA LYS A 301 34.50 -27.08 1.11
C LYS A 301 34.45 -28.34 1.96
N ARG A 302 33.71 -28.36 3.08
CA ARG A 302 33.80 -29.46 4.07
C ARG A 302 32.49 -30.17 4.39
N ARG A 303 31.34 -29.73 3.87
CA ARG A 303 29.98 -30.24 4.21
C ARG A 303 29.64 -30.22 5.72
N SER A 304 30.56 -29.82 6.61
CA SER A 304 30.34 -29.65 8.04
C SER A 304 29.61 -28.33 8.32
N VAL A 305 28.66 -28.37 9.25
CA VAL A 305 27.92 -27.21 9.76
C VAL A 305 28.63 -26.72 11.03
N PHE A 306 29.06 -25.47 11.04
CA PHE A 306 29.64 -24.83 12.22
C PHE A 306 28.65 -23.84 12.83
N ILE A 307 28.54 -23.83 14.15
CA ILE A 307 27.71 -22.86 14.88
C ILE A 307 28.61 -21.67 15.23
N LYS A 308 28.19 -20.46 14.87
CA LYS A 308 28.91 -19.22 15.20
C LYS A 308 28.01 -18.26 16.00
N PRO A 309 28.48 -17.70 17.13
CA PRO A 309 27.80 -16.61 17.81
C PRO A 309 27.63 -15.38 16.90
N VAL A 310 26.54 -14.65 17.09
CA VAL A 310 26.26 -13.41 16.37
C VAL A 310 26.48 -12.18 17.26
N SER A 311 26.68 -11.02 16.64
CA SER A 311 26.77 -9.75 17.38
C SER A 311 25.42 -9.32 17.97
N ILE A 312 25.40 -8.46 18.99
CA ILE A 312 24.16 -7.87 19.56
C ILE A 312 23.28 -7.26 18.46
N VAL A 313 23.89 -6.52 17.54
CA VAL A 313 23.17 -5.87 16.43
C VAL A 313 22.52 -6.91 15.52
N GLU A 314 23.23 -8.01 15.22
CA GLU A 314 22.66 -9.11 14.43
C GLU A 314 21.56 -9.86 15.20
N ALA A 315 21.69 -10.06 16.51
CA ALA A 315 20.65 -10.68 17.33
C ALA A 315 19.35 -9.84 17.35
N LYS A 316 19.46 -8.51 17.55
CA LYS A 316 18.33 -7.57 17.43
C LYS A 316 17.72 -7.62 16.04
N THR A 317 18.54 -7.63 15.00
CA THR A 317 18.07 -7.76 13.61
C THR A 317 17.31 -9.07 13.39
N ARG A 318 17.76 -10.20 13.96
CA ARG A 318 17.07 -11.50 13.84
C ARG A 318 15.72 -11.51 14.57
N ARG A 319 15.65 -10.95 15.77
CA ARG A 319 14.40 -10.73 16.51
C ARG A 319 13.42 -9.89 15.69
N ASP A 320 13.91 -8.77 15.15
CA ASP A 320 13.11 -7.86 14.33
C ASP A 320 12.63 -8.54 13.03
N CYS A 321 13.50 -9.32 12.39
CA CYS A 321 13.15 -10.15 11.24
C CYS A 321 12.03 -11.15 11.56
N LEU A 322 12.05 -11.79 12.73
CA LEU A 322 10.99 -12.70 13.15
C LEU A 322 9.66 -11.96 13.33
N ALA A 323 9.67 -10.83 14.04
CA ALA A 323 8.48 -10.00 14.25
C ALA A 323 7.86 -9.54 12.91
N MET A 324 8.69 -9.03 12.00
CA MET A 324 8.25 -8.62 10.67
C MET A 324 7.71 -9.78 9.84
N LEU A 325 8.34 -10.96 9.92
CA LEU A 325 7.91 -12.16 9.21
C LEU A 325 6.53 -12.63 9.69
N LEU A 326 6.35 -12.76 11.00
CA LEU A 326 5.09 -13.22 11.61
C LEU A 326 3.92 -12.31 11.21
N PHE A 327 4.08 -11.00 11.32
CA PHE A 327 3.02 -10.06 10.94
C PHE A 327 2.76 -10.04 9.43
N SER A 328 3.81 -10.12 8.60
CA SER A 328 3.63 -10.14 7.14
C SER A 328 2.83 -11.38 6.72
N ARG A 329 3.13 -12.55 7.31
CA ARG A 329 2.38 -13.80 7.05
C ARG A 329 0.96 -13.74 7.58
N LEU A 330 0.76 -13.12 8.74
CA LEU A 330 -0.58 -12.85 9.29
C LEU A 330 -1.40 -11.98 8.34
N PHE A 331 -0.84 -10.87 7.87
CA PHE A 331 -1.51 -9.97 6.93
C PHE A 331 -1.85 -10.67 5.61
N GLU A 332 -0.92 -11.43 5.04
CA GLU A 332 -1.15 -12.23 3.83
C GLU A 332 -2.25 -13.28 4.04
N TRP A 333 -2.29 -13.94 5.20
CA TRP A 333 -3.35 -14.89 5.55
C TRP A 333 -4.70 -14.21 5.70
N ILE A 334 -4.78 -13.02 6.33
CA ILE A 334 -6.02 -12.24 6.44
C ILE A 334 -6.56 -11.89 5.05
N VAL A 335 -5.69 -11.39 4.16
CA VAL A 335 -6.08 -11.06 2.77
C VAL A 335 -6.56 -12.31 2.03
N SER A 336 -5.86 -13.44 2.17
CA SER A 336 -6.27 -14.71 1.56
C SER A 336 -7.60 -15.21 2.12
N TYR A 337 -7.83 -15.09 3.43
CA TYR A 337 -9.09 -15.46 4.06
C TYR A 337 -10.25 -14.63 3.51
N ILE A 338 -10.06 -13.31 3.43
CA ILE A 338 -11.05 -12.39 2.86
C ILE A 338 -11.39 -12.83 1.43
N ASN A 339 -10.37 -13.01 0.57
CA ASN A 339 -10.56 -13.41 -0.82
C ASN A 339 -11.31 -14.74 -0.94
N ASN A 340 -10.93 -15.77 -0.19
CA ASN A 340 -11.62 -17.07 -0.21
C ASN A 340 -13.11 -16.96 0.14
N VAL A 341 -13.49 -15.95 0.91
CA VAL A 341 -14.87 -15.70 1.31
C VAL A 341 -15.64 -14.85 0.29
N ILE A 342 -14.97 -13.92 -0.39
CA ILE A 342 -15.62 -12.97 -1.31
C ILE A 342 -15.52 -13.33 -2.79
N GLU A 343 -14.59 -14.21 -3.18
CA GLU A 343 -14.29 -14.52 -4.57
C GLU A 343 -15.38 -15.40 -5.20
N SER A 344 -15.73 -15.07 -6.44
CA SER A 344 -16.59 -15.89 -7.29
C SER A 344 -15.81 -16.32 -8.53
N GLU A 345 -15.91 -17.61 -8.88
CA GLU A 345 -15.32 -18.15 -10.11
C GLU A 345 -16.15 -17.78 -11.36
N GLU A 346 -17.44 -17.53 -11.19
CA GLU A 346 -18.37 -17.20 -12.27
C GLU A 346 -18.72 -15.71 -12.24
N PHE A 347 -18.10 -14.93 -13.12
CA PHE A 347 -18.45 -13.52 -13.35
C PHE A 347 -18.32 -13.12 -14.81
N TYR A 348 -19.00 -12.04 -15.19
CA TYR A 348 -19.08 -11.56 -16.56
C TYR A 348 -18.12 -10.41 -16.85
N SER A 349 -18.08 -9.42 -15.96
CA SER A 349 -17.29 -8.19 -16.05
C SER A 349 -16.83 -7.71 -14.67
N THR A 350 -15.90 -6.76 -14.63
CA THR A 350 -15.35 -6.25 -13.37
C THR A 350 -15.28 -4.72 -13.32
N ILE A 351 -15.41 -4.18 -12.10
CA ILE A 351 -15.05 -2.79 -11.78
C ILE A 351 -13.96 -2.83 -10.71
N GLY A 352 -12.75 -2.43 -11.10
CA GLY A 352 -11.59 -2.27 -10.21
C GLY A 352 -11.58 -0.92 -9.50
N LEU A 353 -11.17 -0.90 -8.24
CA LEU A 353 -10.93 0.29 -7.42
C LEU A 353 -9.48 0.25 -6.93
N LEU A 354 -8.66 1.18 -7.40
CA LEU A 354 -7.26 1.29 -6.98
C LEU A 354 -7.12 2.39 -5.92
N ASP A 355 -6.77 1.97 -4.69
CA ASP A 355 -6.39 2.84 -3.57
C ASP A 355 -4.96 2.51 -3.16
N ILE A 356 -4.00 3.23 -3.75
CA ILE A 356 -2.58 3.11 -3.40
C ILE A 356 -2.16 4.17 -2.41
N TYR A 357 -1.05 3.93 -1.71
CA TYR A 357 -0.37 4.96 -0.93
C TYR A 357 -0.10 6.21 -1.77
N GLY A 358 -0.24 7.38 -1.15
CA GLY A 358 0.06 8.63 -1.84
C GLY A 358 1.55 8.80 -2.05
N PHE A 359 1.91 9.74 -2.93
CA PHE A 359 3.30 10.19 -3.05
C PHE A 359 3.80 10.71 -1.69
N GLU A 360 5.02 10.32 -1.31
CA GLU A 360 5.62 10.64 0.00
C GLU A 360 6.99 11.31 -0.15
N ILE A 361 7.18 12.40 0.59
CA ILE A 361 8.45 13.11 0.68
C ILE A 361 8.68 13.43 2.16
N PHE A 362 9.61 12.74 2.79
CA PHE A 362 10.04 12.97 4.18
C PHE A 362 11.43 13.60 4.24
N GLU A 363 11.87 14.00 5.43
CA GLU A 363 13.24 14.46 5.67
C GLU A 363 14.27 13.35 5.39
N SER A 364 13.93 12.11 5.73
CA SER A 364 14.71 10.92 5.42
C SER A 364 13.84 9.90 4.67
N ASN A 365 14.20 9.59 3.42
CA ASN A 365 13.49 8.64 2.58
C ASN A 365 14.37 7.41 2.34
N SER A 366 13.78 6.21 2.45
CA SER A 366 14.47 4.93 2.31
C SER A 366 13.87 4.09 1.17
N LEU A 367 14.11 2.78 1.16
CA LEU A 367 13.63 1.86 0.13
C LEU A 367 12.10 1.88 0.01
N GLU A 368 11.41 2.03 1.14
CA GLU A 368 9.95 2.06 1.21
C GLU A 368 9.39 3.25 0.41
N GLN A 369 9.90 4.46 0.65
CA GLN A 369 9.51 5.65 -0.12
C GLN A 369 9.90 5.53 -1.60
N LEU A 370 11.05 4.92 -1.91
CA LEU A 370 11.47 4.70 -3.29
C LEU A 370 10.47 3.81 -4.04
N CYS A 371 10.00 2.73 -3.41
CA CYS A 371 8.96 1.86 -3.96
C CYS A 371 7.60 2.60 -4.08
N ILE A 372 7.20 3.33 -3.04
CA ILE A 372 5.94 4.11 -3.02
C ILE A 372 5.91 5.13 -4.16
N ASN A 373 6.98 5.91 -4.30
CA ASN A 373 7.07 6.96 -5.31
C ASN A 373 7.22 6.36 -6.71
N TYR A 374 7.92 5.23 -6.87
CA TYR A 374 7.97 4.49 -8.13
C TYR A 374 6.58 4.00 -8.58
N ALA A 375 5.74 3.50 -7.67
CA ALA A 375 4.37 3.10 -8.03
C ALA A 375 3.51 4.29 -8.49
N ASN A 376 3.63 5.41 -7.78
CA ASN A 376 2.97 6.65 -8.18
C ASN A 376 3.49 7.15 -9.55
N GLU A 377 4.78 6.99 -9.84
CA GLU A 377 5.39 7.32 -11.13
C GLU A 377 4.80 6.47 -12.28
N LYS A 378 4.63 5.14 -12.07
CA LYS A 378 4.00 4.22 -13.04
C LYS A 378 2.55 4.58 -13.32
N ILE A 379 1.77 4.85 -12.28
CA ILE A 379 0.35 5.24 -12.42
C ILE A 379 0.25 6.61 -13.10
N GLN A 380 1.14 7.54 -12.80
CA GLN A 380 1.20 8.82 -13.51
C GLN A 380 1.55 8.61 -15.00
N GLN A 381 2.46 7.69 -15.33
CA GLN A 381 2.78 7.41 -16.73
C GLN A 381 1.60 6.77 -17.48
N LEU A 382 0.82 5.92 -16.82
CA LEU A 382 -0.43 5.40 -17.41
C LEU A 382 -1.40 6.54 -17.72
N TYR A 383 -1.55 7.50 -16.81
CA TYR A 383 -2.37 8.69 -17.03
C TYR A 383 -1.89 9.52 -18.22
N VAL A 384 -0.58 9.79 -18.28
CA VAL A 384 0.04 10.56 -19.38
C VAL A 384 -0.13 9.81 -20.70
N SER A 385 0.10 8.49 -20.74
CA SER A 385 -0.10 7.71 -21.95
C SER A 385 -1.55 7.78 -22.43
N HIS A 386 -2.51 7.55 -21.55
CA HIS A 386 -3.91 7.49 -21.90
C HIS A 386 -4.47 8.86 -22.35
N PHE A 387 -4.27 9.91 -21.55
CA PHE A 387 -4.88 11.23 -21.81
C PHE A 387 -4.07 12.13 -22.73
N MET A 388 -2.74 12.01 -22.74
CA MET A 388 -1.87 12.93 -23.47
C MET A 388 -1.36 12.32 -24.78
N LYS A 389 -1.08 11.01 -24.83
CA LYS A 389 -0.56 10.35 -26.03
C LYS A 389 -1.67 9.76 -26.88
N ASP A 390 -2.47 8.87 -26.31
CA ASP A 390 -3.39 8.05 -27.10
C ASP A 390 -4.57 8.88 -27.61
N LEU A 391 -5.08 9.80 -26.79
CA LEU A 391 -6.14 10.73 -27.20
C LEU A 391 -5.73 11.64 -28.36
N GLN A 392 -4.49 12.16 -28.38
CA GLN A 392 -4.02 13.01 -29.48
C GLN A 392 -3.76 12.19 -30.75
N LYS A 393 -3.17 10.99 -30.63
CA LYS A 393 -2.99 10.07 -31.77
C LYS A 393 -4.33 9.70 -32.41
N GLU A 394 -5.37 9.52 -31.60
CA GLU A 394 -6.70 9.21 -32.12
C GLU A 394 -7.28 10.38 -32.91
N TYR A 395 -7.09 11.63 -32.47
CA TYR A 395 -7.47 12.80 -33.26
C TYR A 395 -6.73 12.86 -34.60
N GLU A 396 -5.45 12.47 -34.62
CA GLU A 396 -4.68 12.35 -35.87
C GLU A 396 -5.24 11.24 -36.79
N ILE A 397 -5.61 10.08 -36.23
CA ILE A 397 -6.19 8.94 -36.97
C ILE A 397 -7.56 9.29 -37.56
N GLU A 398 -8.43 9.89 -36.74
CA GLU A 398 -9.77 10.36 -37.13
C GLU A 398 -9.73 11.62 -38.01
N ARG A 399 -8.52 12.16 -38.29
CA ARG A 399 -8.28 13.36 -39.10
C ARG A 399 -9.05 14.58 -38.59
N ILE A 400 -9.16 14.70 -37.27
CA ILE A 400 -9.74 15.85 -36.61
C ILE A 400 -8.71 16.99 -36.64
N GLU A 401 -9.11 18.17 -37.11
CA GLU A 401 -8.25 19.35 -37.06
C GLU A 401 -7.97 19.76 -35.61
N TRP A 402 -6.74 19.51 -35.16
CA TRP A 402 -6.31 19.68 -33.77
C TRP A 402 -4.88 20.22 -33.68
N SER A 403 -4.59 20.96 -32.61
CA SER A 403 -3.24 21.40 -32.27
C SER A 403 -2.67 20.60 -31.11
N ASN A 404 -1.59 19.86 -31.34
CA ASN A 404 -0.94 19.05 -30.31
C ASN A 404 -0.53 19.90 -29.09
N ILE A 405 -0.94 19.45 -27.91
CA ILE A 405 -0.65 20.10 -26.64
C ILE A 405 0.64 19.49 -26.08
N ASN A 406 1.55 20.37 -25.66
CA ASN A 406 2.76 19.96 -24.97
C ASN A 406 2.42 19.46 -23.56
N TYR A 407 3.00 18.33 -23.18
CA TYR A 407 2.86 17.73 -21.86
C TYR A 407 4.22 17.26 -21.34
N THR A 408 4.28 16.99 -20.03
CA THR A 408 5.49 16.44 -19.40
C THR A 408 5.41 14.92 -19.36
N ASP A 409 6.31 14.25 -20.09
CA ASP A 409 6.43 12.78 -20.08
C ASP A 409 7.40 12.32 -18.99
N ASN A 410 6.94 11.44 -18.10
CA ASN A 410 7.76 10.93 -17.01
C ASN A 410 8.39 9.56 -17.31
N GLN A 411 8.34 9.08 -18.56
CA GLN A 411 9.00 7.83 -18.98
C GLN A 411 10.49 7.80 -18.62
N HIS A 412 11.21 8.91 -18.78
CA HIS A 412 12.62 8.97 -18.44
C HIS A 412 12.91 8.75 -16.95
N CYS A 413 11.98 9.14 -16.06
CA CYS A 413 12.09 8.83 -14.64
C CYS A 413 11.93 7.33 -14.40
N LEU A 414 10.96 6.69 -15.06
CA LEU A 414 10.77 5.24 -15.00
C LEU A 414 11.98 4.47 -15.55
N ASP A 415 12.51 4.85 -16.71
CA ASP A 415 13.69 4.21 -17.30
C ASP A 415 14.90 4.26 -16.33
N THR A 416 15.04 5.36 -15.59
CA THR A 416 16.08 5.55 -14.58
C THR A 416 15.89 4.65 -13.36
N LEU A 417 14.64 4.40 -12.96
CA LEU A 417 14.30 3.57 -11.81
C LEU A 417 14.34 2.07 -12.13
N GLU A 418 13.75 1.65 -13.26
CA GLU A 418 13.48 0.24 -13.59
C GLU A 418 14.01 -0.25 -14.94
N GLY A 419 14.63 0.61 -15.75
CA GLY A 419 15.18 0.23 -17.06
C GLY A 419 16.39 -0.70 -16.99
N THR A 420 17.02 -0.99 -18.14
CA THR A 420 18.15 -1.91 -18.24
C THR A 420 19.37 -1.45 -17.43
N HIS A 421 19.63 -0.14 -17.40
CA HIS A 421 20.68 0.49 -16.59
C HIS A 421 20.04 1.46 -15.61
N SER A 422 19.64 0.94 -14.44
CA SER A 422 18.72 1.61 -13.53
C SER A 422 19.08 1.43 -12.06
N ILE A 423 18.46 2.26 -11.20
CA ILE A 423 18.63 2.18 -9.75
C ILE A 423 18.25 0.78 -9.24
N PHE A 424 17.13 0.21 -9.70
CA PHE A 424 16.74 -1.14 -9.28
C PHE A 424 17.69 -2.20 -9.80
N GLY A 425 18.21 -2.04 -11.02
CA GLY A 425 19.27 -2.91 -11.57
C GLY A 425 20.50 -2.96 -10.67
N LEU A 426 21.03 -1.79 -10.30
CA LEU A 426 22.21 -1.68 -9.42
C LEU A 426 21.94 -2.24 -8.01
N LEU A 427 20.79 -1.91 -7.41
CA LEU A 427 20.44 -2.42 -6.08
C LEU A 427 20.27 -3.94 -6.07
N ASN A 428 19.73 -4.52 -7.14
CA ASN A 428 19.62 -5.96 -7.28
C ASN A 428 20.99 -6.61 -7.51
N GLU A 429 21.84 -6.01 -8.36
CA GLU A 429 23.21 -6.47 -8.60
C GLU A 429 24.01 -6.55 -7.29
N GLU A 430 24.04 -5.48 -6.49
CA GLU A 430 24.76 -5.45 -5.22
C GLU A 430 24.25 -6.49 -4.22
N VAL A 431 22.95 -6.81 -4.21
CA VAL A 431 22.40 -7.92 -3.41
C VAL A 431 23.02 -9.27 -3.84
N TYR A 432 23.17 -9.50 -5.15
CA TYR A 432 23.66 -10.78 -5.67
C TYR A 432 25.17 -10.98 -5.53
N LEU A 433 25.94 -9.90 -5.42
CA LEU A 433 27.39 -9.98 -5.22
C LEU A 433 27.80 -10.62 -3.88
N ASN A 434 26.85 -10.79 -2.94
CA ASN A 434 27.05 -11.47 -1.65
C ASN A 434 28.31 -11.01 -0.88
N ARG A 435 28.65 -9.72 -1.01
CA ARG A 435 29.78 -9.06 -0.34
C ARG A 435 29.27 -7.90 0.51
N LYS A 436 30.13 -7.34 1.36
CA LYS A 436 29.81 -6.09 2.07
C LYS A 436 29.68 -4.95 1.03
N CYS A 437 28.54 -4.29 1.00
CA CYS A 437 28.30 -3.17 0.08
C CYS A 437 29.20 -1.98 0.46
N ASN A 438 29.86 -1.39 -0.54
CA ASN A 438 30.56 -0.12 -0.38
C ASN A 438 29.60 1.01 -0.77
N ILE A 439 29.04 1.68 0.25
CA ILE A 439 28.01 2.70 0.09
C ILE A 439 28.51 3.86 -0.79
N LYS A 440 29.78 4.27 -0.69
CA LYS A 440 30.32 5.38 -1.50
C LYS A 440 30.35 5.01 -2.99
N ILE A 441 30.89 3.83 -3.32
CA ILE A 441 30.94 3.33 -4.70
C ILE A 441 29.53 3.14 -5.25
N LEU A 442 28.60 2.57 -4.47
CA LEU A 442 27.21 2.43 -4.91
C LEU A 442 26.56 3.79 -5.18
N THR A 443 26.82 4.79 -4.32
CA THR A 443 26.31 6.15 -4.51
C THR A 443 26.84 6.74 -5.82
N GLU A 444 28.14 6.63 -6.09
CA GLU A 444 28.76 7.10 -7.35
C GLU A 444 28.14 6.39 -8.56
N ARG A 445 28.02 5.06 -8.53
CA ARG A 445 27.37 4.28 -9.61
C ARG A 445 25.92 4.70 -9.86
N ILE A 446 25.16 5.01 -8.81
CA ILE A 446 23.78 5.51 -8.94
C ILE A 446 23.76 6.89 -9.61
N LEU A 447 24.66 7.79 -9.20
CA LEU A 447 24.76 9.13 -9.78
C LEU A 447 25.17 9.09 -11.26
N ASP A 448 26.00 8.12 -11.66
CA ASP A 448 26.45 7.94 -13.04
C ASP A 448 25.30 7.56 -14.00
N ILE A 449 24.22 6.93 -13.49
CA ILE A 449 23.00 6.67 -14.29
C ILE A 449 22.42 7.99 -14.83
N GLY A 450 22.45 9.05 -14.01
CA GLY A 450 21.90 10.37 -14.35
C GLY A 450 22.79 11.21 -15.29
N GLY A 451 24.05 10.81 -15.51
CA GLY A 451 25.05 11.60 -16.23
C GLY A 451 24.88 11.71 -17.76
N ASN A 452 23.99 10.92 -18.35
CA ASN A 452 23.92 10.74 -19.82
C ASN A 452 22.82 11.53 -20.56
N LYS A 453 22.14 12.53 -19.95
CA LYS A 453 21.06 13.29 -20.64
C LYS A 453 21.01 14.78 -20.29
N GLN A 454 20.43 15.58 -21.19
CA GLN A 454 20.28 17.06 -21.12
C GLN A 454 19.51 17.58 -19.89
N ALA A 455 18.81 16.71 -19.15
CA ALA A 455 18.22 17.00 -17.85
C ALA A 455 18.44 15.80 -16.92
N PRO A 456 19.28 15.91 -15.86
CA PRO A 456 19.58 14.77 -15.01
C PRO A 456 18.41 14.49 -14.08
N VAL A 457 17.79 13.31 -14.27
CA VAL A 457 16.77 12.76 -13.36
C VAL A 457 17.36 12.51 -11.97
N ILE A 458 18.68 12.24 -11.90
CA ILE A 458 19.41 12.03 -10.65
C ILE A 458 20.37 13.19 -10.39
N LYS A 459 20.30 13.78 -9.20
CA LYS A 459 21.22 14.86 -8.78
C LYS A 459 22.05 14.45 -7.58
N LYS A 460 23.27 15.01 -7.51
CA LYS A 460 24.08 14.98 -6.28
C LYS A 460 23.36 15.77 -5.18
N PRO A 461 23.39 15.32 -3.92
CA PRO A 461 22.94 16.14 -2.80
C PRO A 461 23.76 17.43 -2.71
N SER A 462 23.24 18.44 -1.99
CA SER A 462 23.95 19.70 -1.72
C SER A 462 25.42 19.45 -1.35
N LYS A 463 26.35 20.29 -1.84
CA LYS A 463 27.81 20.17 -1.64
C LYS A 463 28.24 20.06 -0.17
N PHE A 464 27.36 20.44 0.76
CA PHE A 464 27.60 20.42 2.21
C PHE A 464 27.12 19.15 2.91
N SER A 465 26.50 18.20 2.20
CA SER A 465 25.97 17.00 2.84
C SER A 465 26.95 15.84 2.80
N SER A 466 27.34 15.36 3.98
CA SER A 466 28.23 14.20 4.17
C SER A 466 27.55 12.86 3.89
N ASP A 467 26.22 12.82 3.94
CA ASP A 467 25.49 11.56 3.99
C ASP A 467 25.26 10.96 2.60
N PRO A 468 25.61 9.68 2.40
CA PRO A 468 25.50 9.03 1.10
C PRO A 468 24.04 8.93 0.67
N SER A 469 23.68 9.69 -0.36
CA SER A 469 22.32 9.85 -0.83
C SER A 469 22.28 10.26 -2.29
N PHE A 470 21.13 10.07 -2.92
CA PHE A 470 20.85 10.55 -4.28
C PHE A 470 19.48 11.22 -4.31
N VAL A 471 19.29 12.16 -5.25
CA VAL A 471 18.01 12.85 -5.44
C VAL A 471 17.41 12.39 -6.75
N VAL A 472 16.15 11.96 -6.76
CA VAL A 472 15.37 11.66 -7.97
C VAL A 472 14.37 12.78 -8.23
N GLN A 473 14.35 13.29 -9.46
CA GLN A 473 13.33 14.20 -9.95
C GLN A 473 12.09 13.40 -10.37
N HIS A 474 11.13 13.24 -9.45
CA HIS A 474 9.84 12.62 -9.74
C HIS A 474 8.86 13.64 -10.35
N TYR A 475 7.74 13.14 -10.89
CA TYR A 475 6.66 13.99 -11.42
C TYR A 475 6.11 14.98 -10.36
N ALA A 476 6.10 14.59 -9.09
CA ALA A 476 5.56 15.39 -8.00
C ALA A 476 6.59 16.28 -7.29
N GLY A 477 7.89 16.10 -7.57
CA GLY A 477 8.95 16.89 -6.96
C GLY A 477 10.26 16.13 -6.78
N GLU A 478 11.26 16.81 -6.26
CA GLU A 478 12.55 16.20 -5.93
C GLU A 478 12.45 15.42 -4.61
N VAL A 479 12.94 14.18 -4.63
CA VAL A 479 13.00 13.33 -3.43
C VAL A 479 14.42 12.84 -3.20
N ARG A 480 14.92 13.07 -1.99
CA ARG A 480 16.25 12.63 -1.55
C ARG A 480 16.17 11.30 -0.83
N TYR A 481 16.84 10.28 -1.36
CA TYR A 481 16.91 8.94 -0.78
C TYR A 481 18.27 8.69 -0.13
N SER A 482 18.27 8.16 1.09
CA SER A 482 19.47 7.65 1.73
C SER A 482 19.90 6.34 1.06
N VAL A 483 21.19 6.20 0.74
CA VAL A 483 21.75 4.93 0.23
C VAL A 483 21.97 3.93 1.36
N ASP A 484 22.03 4.41 2.60
CA ASP A 484 22.17 3.54 3.76
C ASP A 484 21.01 2.54 3.85
N GLN A 485 21.33 1.30 4.21
CA GLN A 485 20.42 0.16 4.29
C GLN A 485 19.66 -0.25 3.01
N LEU A 486 19.73 0.46 1.88
CA LEU A 486 18.94 0.12 0.68
C LEU A 486 19.17 -1.32 0.21
N VAL A 487 20.44 -1.74 0.11
CA VAL A 487 20.81 -3.10 -0.30
C VAL A 487 20.35 -4.14 0.72
N ASN A 488 20.47 -3.85 2.02
CA ASN A 488 20.05 -4.77 3.08
C ASN A 488 18.53 -4.95 3.09
N LYS A 489 17.77 -3.85 3.02
CA LYS A 489 16.31 -3.87 2.90
C LYS A 489 15.86 -4.58 1.62
N ASN A 490 16.55 -4.36 0.50
CA ASN A 490 16.21 -5.01 -0.78
C ASN A 490 16.47 -6.52 -0.77
N LYS A 491 17.46 -6.99 0.01
CA LYS A 491 17.78 -8.41 0.14
C LYS A 491 16.65 -9.22 0.78
N ASP A 492 15.87 -8.60 1.68
CA ASP A 492 14.83 -9.26 2.49
C ASP A 492 15.28 -10.59 3.10
N ASN A 493 16.49 -10.61 3.65
CA ASN A 493 17.11 -11.85 4.09
C ASN A 493 16.48 -12.33 5.39
N ILE A 494 15.59 -13.32 5.29
CA ILE A 494 15.05 -14.04 6.44
C ILE A 494 16.01 -15.19 6.77
N PRO A 495 16.61 -15.23 7.97
CA PRO A 495 17.39 -16.36 8.44
C PRO A 495 16.61 -17.67 8.31
N VAL A 496 17.22 -18.67 7.67
CA VAL A 496 16.58 -19.97 7.40
C VAL A 496 16.27 -20.71 8.70
N GLU A 497 17.10 -20.50 9.72
CA GLU A 497 16.95 -21.05 11.06
C GLU A 497 15.62 -20.61 11.71
N LEU A 498 15.16 -19.36 11.49
CA LEU A 498 13.87 -18.89 12.00
C LEU A 498 12.71 -19.66 11.37
N ILE A 499 12.77 -19.88 10.06
CA ILE A 499 11.70 -20.60 9.35
C ILE A 499 11.68 -22.06 9.78
N ARG A 500 12.85 -22.69 9.95
CA ARG A 500 12.94 -24.07 10.43
C ARG A 500 12.33 -24.21 11.83
N LEU A 501 12.62 -23.28 12.74
CA LEU A 501 12.03 -23.26 14.08
C LEU A 501 10.50 -23.09 14.05
N LEU A 502 9.99 -22.16 13.22
CA LEU A 502 8.54 -21.97 13.12
C LEU A 502 7.80 -23.19 12.55
N LYS A 503 8.48 -24.00 11.72
CA LYS A 503 7.94 -25.26 11.20
C LYS A 503 7.92 -26.41 12.22
N THR A 504 8.56 -26.26 13.38
CA THR A 504 8.48 -27.22 14.50
C THR A 504 7.47 -26.80 15.56
N SER A 505 6.69 -25.74 15.31
CA SER A 505 5.68 -25.25 16.25
C SER A 505 4.62 -26.32 16.53
N SER A 506 4.20 -26.45 17.79
CA SER A 506 3.01 -27.20 18.20
C SER A 506 1.70 -26.44 17.98
N ASN A 507 1.78 -25.14 17.65
CA ASN A 507 0.62 -24.32 17.35
C ASN A 507 0.23 -24.48 15.87
N ASN A 508 -0.89 -25.17 15.63
CA ASN A 508 -1.41 -25.45 14.28
C ASN A 508 -1.60 -24.18 13.44
N TYR A 509 -1.97 -23.06 14.05
CA TYR A 509 -2.12 -21.80 13.32
C TYR A 509 -0.78 -21.27 12.79
N ILE A 510 0.28 -21.39 13.59
CA ILE A 510 1.63 -21.05 13.13
C ILE A 510 2.05 -21.99 11.99
N LEU A 511 1.82 -23.30 12.13
CA LEU A 511 2.11 -24.25 11.05
C LEU A 511 1.35 -23.90 9.75
N GLU A 512 0.08 -23.52 9.84
CA GLU A 512 -0.73 -23.07 8.70
C GLU A 512 -0.12 -21.85 8.03
N LEU A 513 0.24 -20.81 8.81
CA LEU A 513 0.87 -19.59 8.31
C LEU A 513 2.18 -19.84 7.56
N PHE A 514 2.90 -20.93 7.87
CA PHE A 514 4.20 -21.26 7.26
C PHE A 514 4.19 -22.51 6.35
N SER A 515 3.04 -23.13 6.14
CA SER A 515 2.85 -24.35 5.33
C SER A 515 3.41 -24.21 3.90
N ASN A 516 3.01 -23.14 3.21
CA ASN A 516 3.43 -22.82 1.84
C ASN A 516 4.76 -22.05 1.76
N TYR A 517 5.44 -21.83 2.89
CA TYR A 517 6.70 -21.10 2.90
C TYR A 517 7.83 -21.98 2.34
N GLN A 518 8.23 -21.70 1.10
CA GLN A 518 9.32 -22.38 0.42
C GLN A 518 10.66 -21.99 1.05
N LEU A 519 11.38 -22.98 1.59
CA LEU A 519 12.78 -22.82 1.97
C LEU A 519 13.59 -22.72 0.67
N MET A 520 14.03 -21.51 0.31
CA MET A 520 14.86 -21.29 -0.87
C MET A 520 16.30 -21.78 -0.65
N ASP A 521 16.47 -23.10 -0.54
CA ASP A 521 17.76 -23.80 -0.51
C ASP A 521 18.09 -24.48 -1.85
N SER A 522 17.30 -24.26 -2.92
CA SER A 522 17.60 -24.81 -4.25
C SER A 522 18.78 -24.09 -4.91
N PRO A 523 19.92 -24.76 -5.18
CA PRO A 523 21.02 -24.16 -5.91
C PRO A 523 20.59 -23.84 -7.35
N GLY A 524 20.73 -22.58 -7.78
CA GLY A 524 20.54 -22.16 -9.18
C GLY A 524 19.39 -21.17 -9.45
N LYS A 525 18.42 -20.98 -8.54
CA LYS A 525 17.42 -19.90 -8.67
C LYS A 525 17.90 -18.63 -7.95
N LYS A 526 18.03 -17.51 -8.68
CA LYS A 526 18.31 -16.19 -8.09
C LYS A 526 17.21 -15.85 -7.08
N LYS A 527 17.58 -15.55 -5.83
CA LYS A 527 16.62 -15.11 -4.80
C LYS A 527 15.95 -13.82 -5.27
N LYS A 528 14.61 -13.79 -5.34
CA LYS A 528 13.87 -12.57 -5.68
C LYS A 528 14.03 -11.54 -4.55
N THR A 529 14.61 -10.38 -4.86
CA THR A 529 14.70 -9.20 -3.98
C THR A 529 13.34 -8.52 -3.77
N VAL A 530 13.22 -7.64 -2.78
CA VAL A 530 12.00 -6.82 -2.56
C VAL A 530 11.62 -6.06 -3.84
N LEU A 531 12.58 -5.37 -4.44
CA LEU A 531 12.37 -4.59 -5.66
C LEU A 531 11.91 -5.47 -6.82
N SER A 532 12.47 -6.67 -6.98
CA SER A 532 12.06 -7.57 -8.06
C SER A 532 10.64 -8.12 -7.86
N LYS A 533 10.25 -8.48 -6.63
CA LYS A 533 8.88 -8.91 -6.31
C LYS A 533 7.90 -7.77 -6.53
N PHE A 534 8.21 -6.60 -5.97
CA PHE A 534 7.36 -5.43 -6.05
C PHE A 534 7.17 -4.94 -7.49
N LYS A 535 8.25 -4.87 -8.28
CA LYS A 535 8.18 -4.55 -9.71
C LYS A 535 7.28 -5.53 -10.45
N SER A 536 7.44 -6.83 -10.22
CA SER A 536 6.62 -7.87 -10.87
C SER A 536 5.13 -7.71 -10.55
N SER A 537 4.78 -7.49 -9.27
CA SER A 537 3.39 -7.29 -8.86
C SER A 537 2.80 -5.99 -9.41
N LEU A 538 3.61 -4.93 -9.49
CA LEU A 538 3.17 -3.67 -10.07
C LEU A 538 2.99 -3.77 -11.59
N ASP A 539 3.89 -4.44 -12.30
CA ASP A 539 3.76 -4.68 -13.75
C ASP A 539 2.48 -5.49 -14.08
N GLU A 540 2.13 -6.46 -13.25
CA GLU A 540 0.86 -7.20 -13.34
C GLU A 540 -0.35 -6.28 -13.17
N LEU A 541 -0.35 -5.44 -12.12
CA LEU A 541 -1.40 -4.43 -11.93
C LEU A 541 -1.50 -3.49 -13.15
N MET A 542 -0.37 -2.97 -13.64
CA MET A 542 -0.37 -2.08 -14.81
C MET A 542 -0.96 -2.76 -16.05
N SER A 543 -0.68 -4.05 -16.26
CA SER A 543 -1.28 -4.82 -17.35
C SER A 543 -2.80 -4.93 -17.21
N THR A 544 -3.30 -5.18 -16.00
CA THR A 544 -4.75 -5.21 -15.73
C THR A 544 -5.40 -3.85 -16.00
N LEU A 545 -4.75 -2.75 -15.57
CA LEU A 545 -5.24 -1.39 -15.79
C LEU A 545 -5.26 -1.02 -17.27
N GLN A 546 -4.25 -1.40 -18.04
CA GLN A 546 -4.15 -1.12 -19.48
C GLN A 546 -5.22 -1.84 -20.32
N GLN A 547 -5.75 -2.97 -19.83
CA GLN A 547 -6.82 -3.72 -20.47
C GLN A 547 -8.23 -3.28 -20.04
N SER A 548 -8.32 -2.30 -19.14
CA SER A 548 -9.57 -1.78 -18.61
C SER A 548 -9.82 -0.35 -19.11
N ASP A 549 -11.08 0.08 -19.12
CA ASP A 549 -11.44 1.50 -19.27
C ASP A 549 -11.20 2.21 -17.93
N VAL A 550 -10.28 3.19 -17.92
CA VAL A 550 -9.74 3.76 -16.68
C VAL A 550 -10.29 5.16 -16.43
N HIS A 551 -10.92 5.32 -15.27
CA HIS A 551 -11.49 6.57 -14.78
C HIS A 551 -10.65 7.12 -13.63
N TYR A 552 -10.47 8.42 -13.56
CA TYR A 552 -9.57 9.05 -12.58
C TYR A 552 -10.29 9.97 -11.61
N ILE A 553 -9.91 9.85 -10.34
CA ILE A 553 -10.26 10.81 -9.29
C ILE A 553 -8.95 11.35 -8.70
N ARG A 554 -8.79 12.67 -8.75
CA ARG A 554 -7.62 13.38 -8.22
C ARG A 554 -7.97 14.03 -6.89
N CYS A 555 -7.56 13.39 -5.81
CA CYS A 555 -7.68 13.92 -4.46
C CYS A 555 -6.61 14.99 -4.21
N ILE A 556 -7.03 16.17 -3.73
CA ILE A 556 -6.17 17.32 -3.46
C ILE A 556 -6.30 17.71 -2.00
N LYS A 557 -5.14 17.90 -1.36
CA LYS A 557 -5.04 18.35 0.02
C LYS A 557 -5.01 19.89 0.06
N PRO A 558 -5.98 20.57 0.69
CA PRO A 558 -6.07 22.03 0.59
C PRO A 558 -5.01 22.78 1.44
N ASN A 559 -4.40 22.13 2.44
CA ASN A 559 -3.33 22.69 3.25
C ASN A 559 -2.49 21.55 3.88
N SER A 560 -1.25 21.86 4.28
CA SER A 560 -0.33 20.90 4.91
C SER A 560 -0.67 20.62 6.38
N SER A 561 -1.39 21.53 7.05
CA SER A 561 -1.72 21.48 8.48
C SER A 561 -2.91 20.60 8.86
N ASN A 562 -3.57 19.96 7.88
CA ASN A 562 -4.77 19.12 8.09
C ASN A 562 -5.97 19.86 8.73
N LEU A 563 -6.12 21.15 8.44
CA LEU A 563 -7.17 21.99 9.04
C LEU A 563 -8.31 22.26 8.07
N ALA A 564 -9.54 22.24 8.58
CA ALA A 564 -10.72 22.60 7.80
C ALA A 564 -10.80 24.11 7.52
N GLY A 565 -11.45 24.47 6.40
CA GLY A 565 -11.68 25.87 6.03
C GLY A 565 -10.43 26.63 5.55
N ILE A 566 -9.26 25.98 5.47
CA ILE A 566 -8.02 26.60 4.99
C ILE A 566 -7.69 26.09 3.58
N PHE A 567 -7.56 27.01 2.63
CA PHE A 567 -7.12 26.75 1.27
C PHE A 567 -5.80 27.48 0.98
N ASP A 568 -4.68 26.76 1.04
CA ASP A 568 -3.37 27.29 0.66
C ASP A 568 -3.20 27.20 -0.86
N ARG A 569 -3.30 28.36 -1.51
CA ARG A 569 -3.15 28.48 -2.96
C ARG A 569 -1.81 27.97 -3.49
N ARG A 570 -0.71 28.18 -2.76
CA ARG A 570 0.64 27.77 -3.19
C ARG A 570 0.80 26.25 -3.06
N TYR A 571 0.25 25.68 -1.99
CA TYR A 571 0.29 24.24 -1.81
C TYR A 571 -0.63 23.51 -2.81
N VAL A 572 -1.83 24.03 -3.06
CA VAL A 572 -2.75 23.43 -4.04
C VAL A 572 -2.20 23.53 -5.45
N ILE A 573 -1.62 24.68 -5.87
CA ILE A 573 -1.09 24.79 -7.23
C ILE A 573 0.09 23.84 -7.50
N GLN A 574 0.88 23.51 -6.49
CA GLN A 574 1.95 22.51 -6.60
C GLN A 574 1.36 21.13 -6.92
N GLN A 575 0.34 20.69 -6.18
CA GLN A 575 -0.35 19.43 -6.44
C GLN A 575 -1.05 19.40 -7.81
N LEU A 576 -1.69 20.49 -8.23
CA LEU A 576 -2.35 20.57 -9.54
C LEU A 576 -1.36 20.43 -10.70
N ARG A 577 -0.16 21.02 -10.56
CA ARG A 577 0.92 20.89 -11.55
C ARG A 577 1.51 19.48 -11.55
N ALA A 578 1.82 18.95 -10.37
CA ALA A 578 2.33 17.59 -10.22
C ALA A 578 1.37 16.56 -10.85
N SER A 579 0.09 16.60 -10.52
CA SER A 579 -0.89 15.64 -11.01
C SER A 579 -1.25 15.75 -12.50
N GLY A 580 -0.73 16.75 -13.22
CA GLY A 580 -1.03 16.99 -14.63
C GLY A 580 -2.44 17.52 -14.89
N ILE A 581 -3.15 18.01 -13.87
CA ILE A 581 -4.54 18.48 -13.99
C ILE A 581 -4.64 19.70 -14.90
N ILE A 582 -3.62 20.57 -14.89
CA ILE A 582 -3.64 21.79 -15.69
C ILE A 582 -3.63 21.45 -17.18
N GLU A 583 -2.75 20.53 -17.57
CA GLU A 583 -2.61 20.00 -18.92
C GLU A 583 -3.88 19.27 -19.35
N THR A 584 -4.47 18.47 -18.45
CA THR A 584 -5.73 17.76 -18.73
C THR A 584 -6.89 18.72 -18.98
N VAL A 585 -7.00 19.78 -18.19
CA VAL A 585 -8.04 20.81 -18.42
C VAL A 585 -7.84 21.47 -19.77
N GLU A 586 -6.60 21.72 -20.18
CA GLU A 586 -6.31 22.33 -21.49
C GLU A 586 -6.70 21.39 -22.64
N ILE A 587 -6.32 20.11 -22.56
CA ILE A 587 -6.71 19.07 -23.53
C ILE A 587 -8.22 18.90 -23.59
N CYS A 588 -8.90 18.79 -22.46
CA CYS A 588 -10.35 18.61 -22.45
C CYS A 588 -11.12 19.85 -22.91
N LYS A 589 -10.57 21.06 -22.70
CA LYS A 589 -11.21 22.31 -23.12
C LYS A 589 -11.15 22.50 -24.63
N GLN A 590 -10.00 22.19 -25.22
CA GLN A 590 -9.83 22.34 -26.65
C GLN A 590 -10.42 21.12 -27.38
N GLY A 591 -10.30 19.92 -26.81
CA GLY A 591 -10.58 18.65 -27.49
C GLY A 591 -12.02 18.15 -27.38
N TYR A 592 -12.23 16.94 -27.88
CA TYR A 592 -13.52 16.24 -27.91
C TYR A 592 -13.55 15.14 -26.85
N SER A 593 -14.19 15.43 -25.70
CA SER A 593 -14.23 14.54 -24.53
C SER A 593 -15.24 13.41 -24.61
N SER A 594 -16.16 13.45 -25.57
CA SER A 594 -17.22 12.45 -25.76
C SER A 594 -17.21 11.96 -27.18
N ARG A 595 -17.37 10.64 -27.37
CA ARG A 595 -17.29 9.97 -28.66
C ARG A 595 -18.37 8.90 -28.73
N PHE A 596 -18.94 8.74 -29.91
CA PHE A 596 -19.91 7.70 -30.21
C PHE A 596 -19.51 7.04 -31.52
N VAL A 597 -19.45 5.71 -31.53
CA VAL A 597 -19.24 4.96 -32.77
C VAL A 597 -20.51 5.07 -33.60
N LEU A 598 -20.39 5.58 -34.83
CA LEU A 598 -21.49 5.55 -35.79
C LEU A 598 -21.66 4.11 -36.26
N ILE A 599 -22.77 3.47 -35.89
CA ILE A 599 -23.16 2.18 -36.46
C ILE A 599 -23.84 2.49 -37.79
N TYR A 600 -23.14 2.20 -38.89
CA TYR A 600 -23.63 2.38 -40.26
C TYR A 600 -24.46 1.19 -40.73
#